data_AF-E9F6E6-F1
#
_entry.id   AF-E9F6E6-F1
#
_cell.length_a   1.000
_cell.length_b   1.000
_cell.length_c   1.000
_cell.angle_alpha   90.00
_cell.angle_beta   90.00
_cell.angle_gamma   90.00
#
_symmetry.space_group_name_H-M   'P 1'
#
loop_
_entity.id
_entity.type
_entity.pdbx_description
1 polymer ?
#
loop_
_entity_poly.entity_id
_entity_poly.type
_entity_poly.pdbx_seq_one_letter_code
_entity_poly.pdbx_strand_id
1 'polypeptide(L)'
;MKLWTSVLFSGLASAGALVNRDGDKALAKCPGYTASNVKTSGSGLTAHLTLAGKACDAYGDDLKQLVLQVTYETDDRLHVKIQDKDNQVYQVPESVFPRPGGSSSASANRLRFDYTASPFSFQVSRRDTHEVLFDTSAAPLVFESQYVRLRTKLPQDPYLYGLGEHSDAFRLNTTGYIRTLWNQDSYGIPAGANLYGAHPIYLEHRDGGSHGVFLLNSNGMDVVIDKARDGGQYLEYNTLGGVLDLWFFAGKTPTAVVQQYTEIAGRPAMPPYWGLGFHQCRYGYQDVFDVAEVVYNYSKANIPLETMWTDIDYMDRRRVFSLDPERFPLHKMRALVSHLHARDQHYVVMVDPAVAYQDYAPLTAGLEQDVFLKRANGSAWLGVVWPGVSVFPDWFARNAGAYWDAMFGRFFHRDTGLLVALDASGRARGELYLDDGVSLDQRARYSLVTFAFDAASGRLEVGGVFDYPGPPARVSKITLLGSEGRDPAPAQTHALGGSRVYSRSFDVDWTLDRAATYTVGK
;
A
#
# COMPACT_ATOMS: atom_id res chain seq x y z
N MET A 1 36.44 -18.82 -8.87
CA MET A 1 36.39 -19.20 -7.44
C MET A 1 37.08 -18.10 -6.64
N LYS A 2 36.41 -17.55 -5.62
CA LYS A 2 36.74 -16.36 -4.79
C LYS A 2 36.30 -15.00 -5.34
N LEU A 3 35.20 -14.48 -4.77
CA LEU A 3 34.99 -13.08 -4.29
C LEU A 3 33.50 -12.67 -4.30
N TRP A 4 32.61 -13.45 -3.68
CA TRP A 4 31.22 -13.02 -3.38
C TRP A 4 30.80 -13.57 -2.01
N THR A 5 31.35 -13.01 -0.94
CA THR A 5 30.94 -13.28 0.45
C THR A 5 31.10 -11.99 1.25
N SER A 6 30.36 -10.93 0.89
CA SER A 6 30.40 -9.67 1.65
C SER A 6 29.19 -8.74 1.46
N VAL A 7 27.96 -9.23 1.31
CA VAL A 7 26.75 -8.42 1.56
C VAL A 7 25.61 -9.35 1.98
N LEU A 8 25.64 -9.85 3.22
CA LEU A 8 24.53 -10.64 3.77
C LEU A 8 24.65 -10.79 5.29
N PHE A 9 24.94 -9.70 6.03
CA PHE A 9 24.81 -9.70 7.51
C PHE A 9 24.64 -8.26 8.01
N SER A 10 23.44 -7.73 7.84
CA SER A 10 22.93 -6.61 8.64
C SER A 10 21.46 -6.92 8.94
N GLY A 11 21.26 -7.89 9.82
CA GLY A 11 19.93 -8.37 10.17
C GLY A 11 20.01 -9.52 11.15
N LEU A 12 20.80 -9.39 12.21
CA LEU A 12 20.84 -10.35 13.33
C LEU A 12 21.41 -9.61 14.56
N ALA A 13 20.60 -8.72 15.11
CA ALA A 13 20.78 -8.21 16.46
C ALA A 13 19.42 -8.09 17.16
N SER A 14 18.63 -9.16 17.09
CA SER A 14 17.52 -9.39 18.02
C SER A 14 17.97 -10.50 18.97
N ALA A 15 19.08 -10.27 19.66
CA ALA A 15 19.44 -11.10 20.80
C ALA A 15 18.38 -10.82 21.88
N GLY A 16 17.55 -11.83 22.14
CA GLY A 16 16.52 -11.79 23.17
C GLY A 16 17.12 -11.41 24.51
N ALA A 17 17.00 -10.13 24.86
CA ALA A 17 17.05 -9.72 26.24
C ALA A 17 15.77 -10.28 26.88
N LEU A 18 15.92 -11.36 27.63
CA LEU A 18 14.97 -11.77 28.65
C LEU A 18 14.92 -10.66 29.71
N VAL A 19 14.28 -9.54 29.37
CA VAL A 19 13.91 -8.50 30.34
C VAL A 19 12.78 -9.08 31.18
N ASN A 20 12.96 -9.01 32.49
CA ASN A 20 12.06 -9.53 33.50
C ASN A 20 10.63 -8.99 33.26
N ARG A 21 9.75 -9.85 32.75
CA ARG A 21 8.53 -9.49 32.00
C ARG A 21 7.35 -8.91 32.81
N ASP A 22 7.45 -8.84 34.13
CA ASP A 22 6.30 -8.49 34.97
C ASP A 22 6.70 -7.53 36.09
N GLY A 23 7.48 -6.52 35.73
CA GLY A 23 7.91 -5.52 36.68
C GLY A 23 8.97 -4.62 36.07
N ASP A 24 8.62 -3.86 35.04
CA ASP A 24 9.38 -2.65 34.87
C ASP A 24 9.10 -1.76 36.08
N LYS A 25 10.08 -1.69 36.99
CA LYS A 25 9.99 -0.92 38.24
C LYS A 25 9.70 0.55 37.95
N ALA A 26 9.98 1.01 36.73
CA ALA A 26 9.62 2.33 36.26
C ALA A 26 8.08 2.50 36.20
N LEU A 27 7.38 1.61 35.51
CA LEU A 27 5.94 1.68 35.29
C LEU A 27 5.10 1.46 36.56
N ALA A 28 5.61 0.71 37.52
CA ALA A 28 4.95 0.51 38.82
C ALA A 28 4.77 1.81 39.61
N LYS A 29 5.50 2.88 39.27
CA LYS A 29 5.41 4.20 39.90
C LYS A 29 4.42 5.13 39.19
N CYS A 30 3.93 4.77 38.01
CA CYS A 30 3.04 5.62 37.25
C CYS A 30 1.69 5.77 37.95
N PRO A 31 1.23 7.01 38.20
CA PRO A 31 0.07 7.26 39.04
C PRO A 31 -1.26 6.91 38.36
N GLY A 32 -1.26 6.69 37.05
CA GLY A 32 -2.48 6.63 36.26
C GLY A 32 -3.16 7.99 36.15
N TYR A 33 -4.45 7.97 35.85
CA TYR A 33 -5.24 9.17 35.61
C TYR A 33 -6.47 9.20 36.51
N THR A 34 -7.09 10.37 36.68
CA THR A 34 -8.37 10.56 37.35
C THR A 34 -9.36 11.16 36.36
N ALA A 35 -10.53 10.52 36.20
CA ALA A 35 -11.62 11.04 35.40
C ALA A 35 -12.41 12.11 36.15
N SER A 36 -12.68 13.22 35.48
CA SER A 36 -13.45 14.35 35.98
C SER A 36 -14.27 14.97 34.84
N ASN A 37 -15.19 15.89 35.18
CA ASN A 37 -16.04 16.57 34.20
C ASN A 37 -16.75 15.59 33.25
N VAL A 38 -17.28 14.49 33.81
CA VAL A 38 -17.95 13.46 33.01
C VAL A 38 -19.30 13.99 32.53
N LYS A 39 -19.48 14.00 31.22
CA LYS A 39 -20.73 14.40 30.56
C LYS A 39 -21.27 13.21 29.81
N THR A 40 -22.44 12.73 30.23
CA THR A 40 -23.13 11.61 29.60
C THR A 40 -24.21 12.12 28.66
N SER A 41 -24.37 11.44 27.54
CA SER A 41 -25.44 11.64 26.56
C SER A 41 -26.15 10.32 26.29
N GLY A 42 -27.25 10.36 25.53
CA GLY A 42 -27.95 9.14 25.12
C GLY A 42 -27.08 8.20 24.27
N SER A 43 -26.04 8.72 23.61
CA SER A 43 -25.20 7.99 22.66
C SER A 43 -23.74 7.83 23.09
N GLY A 44 -23.40 8.13 24.35
CA GLY A 44 -22.03 8.01 24.83
C GLY A 44 -21.69 8.94 25.97
N LEU A 45 -20.39 9.16 26.22
CA LEU A 45 -19.91 10.10 27.23
C LEU A 45 -18.58 10.75 26.84
N THR A 46 -18.27 11.87 27.48
CA THR A 46 -16.95 12.50 27.44
C THR A 46 -16.45 12.76 28.85
N ALA A 47 -15.14 12.66 29.08
CA ALA A 47 -14.53 12.99 30.36
C ALA A 47 -13.13 13.61 30.19
N HIS A 48 -12.70 14.40 31.16
CA HIS A 48 -11.30 14.83 31.27
C HIS A 48 -10.54 13.82 32.13
N LEU A 49 -9.41 13.33 31.63
CA LEU A 49 -8.50 12.50 32.43
C LEU A 49 -7.28 13.35 32.82
N THR A 50 -7.06 13.54 34.11
CA THR A 50 -5.92 14.29 34.64
C THR A 50 -4.95 13.33 35.31
N LEU A 51 -3.65 13.49 35.09
CA LEU A 51 -2.62 12.66 35.73
C LEU A 51 -2.83 12.65 37.25
N ALA A 52 -2.98 11.47 37.85
CA ALA A 52 -3.47 11.30 39.22
C ALA A 52 -2.40 11.52 40.32
N GLY A 53 -1.19 11.94 39.94
CA GLY A 53 -0.08 12.10 40.86
C GLY A 53 1.14 12.69 40.20
N LYS A 54 2.31 12.51 40.83
CA LYS A 54 3.58 12.91 40.23
C LYS A 54 3.84 12.06 38.99
N ALA A 55 4.22 12.72 37.90
CA ALA A 55 4.70 12.07 36.69
C ALA A 55 5.79 11.04 37.02
N CYS A 56 5.64 9.84 36.46
CA CYS A 56 6.66 8.80 36.55
C CYS A 56 7.75 9.02 35.50
N ASP A 57 7.38 9.60 34.34
CA ASP A 57 8.26 9.88 33.21
C ASP A 57 9.17 8.69 32.88
N ALA A 58 8.56 7.50 32.73
CA ALA A 58 9.29 6.24 32.68
C ALA A 58 10.09 6.08 31.38
N TYR A 59 9.47 6.41 30.24
CA TYR A 59 10.07 6.32 28.91
C TYR A 59 9.82 7.56 28.02
N GLY A 60 9.17 8.58 28.58
CA GLY A 60 8.91 9.88 27.98
C GLY A 60 8.28 10.80 29.02
N ASP A 61 7.78 11.96 28.58
CA ASP A 61 7.10 12.89 29.48
C ASP A 61 5.63 12.48 29.63
N ASP A 62 5.13 12.34 30.86
CA ASP A 62 3.70 12.08 31.11
C ASP A 62 2.82 13.23 30.61
N LEU A 63 1.78 12.89 29.85
CA LEU A 63 0.81 13.86 29.39
C LEU A 63 -0.18 14.20 30.52
N LYS A 64 -0.20 15.47 30.94
CA LYS A 64 -0.96 15.87 32.14
C LYS A 64 -2.48 15.86 31.96
N GLN A 65 -2.97 16.03 30.74
CA GLN A 65 -4.38 16.25 30.41
C GLN A 65 -4.77 15.47 29.16
N LEU A 66 -5.67 14.49 29.32
CA LEU A 66 -6.26 13.73 28.23
C LEU A 66 -7.77 13.95 28.18
N VAL A 67 -8.36 13.60 27.05
CA VAL A 67 -9.80 13.58 26.82
C VAL A 67 -10.21 12.14 26.51
N LEU A 68 -11.20 11.65 27.24
CA LEU A 68 -11.94 10.42 26.92
C LEU A 68 -13.19 10.80 26.14
N GLN A 69 -13.40 10.12 25.01
CA GLN A 69 -14.65 10.14 24.26
C GLN A 69 -15.12 8.71 24.03
N VAL A 70 -16.38 8.45 24.37
CA VAL A 70 -17.05 7.16 24.16
C VAL A 70 -18.27 7.40 23.30
N THR A 71 -18.38 6.66 22.21
CA THR A 71 -19.48 6.79 21.25
C THR A 71 -20.07 5.41 20.97
N TYR A 72 -21.38 5.24 21.19
CA TYR A 72 -22.13 4.09 20.72
C TYR A 72 -22.48 4.33 19.24
N GLU A 73 -21.64 3.86 18.31
CA GLU A 73 -21.79 4.19 16.88
C GLU A 73 -22.99 3.49 16.24
N THR A 74 -23.13 2.18 16.50
CA THR A 74 -24.24 1.34 16.03
C THR A 74 -24.77 0.51 17.20
N ASP A 75 -25.73 -0.39 16.99
CA ASP A 75 -26.17 -1.30 18.05
C ASP A 75 -25.11 -2.36 18.40
N ASP A 76 -24.09 -2.52 17.56
CA ASP A 76 -23.07 -3.58 17.64
C ASP A 76 -21.64 -3.07 17.77
N ARG A 77 -21.45 -1.76 17.72
CA ARG A 77 -20.12 -1.15 17.71
C ARG A 77 -20.02 -0.02 18.71
N LEU A 78 -19.00 -0.11 19.56
CA LEU A 78 -18.64 0.89 20.56
C LEU A 78 -17.27 1.44 20.22
N HIS A 79 -17.15 2.76 20.20
CA HIS A 79 -15.90 3.48 19.96
C HIS A 79 -15.44 4.17 21.23
N VAL A 80 -14.20 3.96 21.64
CA VAL A 80 -13.57 4.54 22.83
C VAL A 80 -12.25 5.17 22.41
N LYS A 81 -12.17 6.50 22.54
CA LYS A 81 -10.98 7.27 22.19
C LYS A 81 -10.42 7.97 23.42
N ILE A 82 -9.12 7.79 23.67
CA ILE A 82 -8.34 8.55 24.66
C ILE A 82 -7.20 9.22 23.92
N GLN A 83 -7.17 10.55 23.98
CA GLN A 83 -6.20 11.39 23.28
C GLN A 83 -5.75 12.56 24.17
N ASP A 84 -4.66 13.21 23.80
CA ASP A 84 -4.23 14.43 24.47
C ASP A 84 -5.24 15.57 24.25
N LYS A 85 -5.40 16.43 25.25
CA LYS A 85 -6.39 17.51 25.22
C LYS A 85 -6.13 18.53 24.09
N ASP A 86 -4.86 18.77 23.77
CA ASP A 86 -4.45 19.80 22.83
C ASP A 86 -4.31 19.24 21.39
N ASN A 87 -4.62 17.96 21.20
CA ASN A 87 -4.58 17.24 19.92
C ASN A 87 -3.24 17.38 19.19
N GLN A 88 -2.15 17.31 19.94
CA GLN A 88 -0.76 17.43 19.48
C GLN A 88 -0.12 16.08 19.19
N VAL A 89 -0.57 15.01 19.85
CA VAL A 89 -0.03 13.67 19.61
C VAL A 89 -0.51 13.18 18.25
N TYR A 90 0.39 12.50 17.53
CA TYR A 90 0.08 11.91 16.23
C TYR A 90 -1.15 11.00 16.29
N GLN A 91 -1.97 11.07 15.24
CA GLN A 91 -3.15 10.24 15.07
C GLN A 91 -3.23 9.84 13.60
N VAL A 92 -3.73 8.64 13.34
CA VAL A 92 -4.04 8.23 11.96
C VAL A 92 -5.05 9.23 11.37
N PRO A 93 -4.71 9.93 10.27
CA PRO A 93 -5.57 10.95 9.69
C PRO A 93 -6.90 10.37 9.20
N GLU A 94 -7.99 11.13 9.34
CA GLU A 94 -9.32 10.80 8.78
C GLU A 94 -9.28 10.54 7.26
N SER A 95 -8.35 11.19 6.54
CA SER A 95 -8.17 10.99 5.10
C SER A 95 -7.58 9.62 4.75
N VAL A 96 -6.96 8.93 5.71
CA VAL A 96 -6.40 7.58 5.55
C VAL A 96 -7.36 6.54 6.09
N PHE A 97 -7.90 6.78 7.28
CA PHE A 97 -8.87 5.89 7.91
C PHE A 97 -10.05 6.73 8.41
N PRO A 98 -11.20 6.71 7.70
CA PRO A 98 -12.36 7.48 8.10
C PRO A 98 -12.97 6.92 9.37
N ARG A 99 -13.32 7.79 10.32
CA ARG A 99 -14.10 7.43 11.50
C ARG A 99 -15.58 7.64 11.16
N PRO A 100 -16.35 6.55 10.99
CA PRO A 100 -17.75 6.68 10.63
C PRO A 100 -18.51 7.37 11.77
N GLY A 101 -19.37 8.32 11.40
CA GLY A 101 -20.36 8.83 12.33
C GLY A 101 -21.39 7.75 12.71
N GLY A 102 -22.16 8.02 13.76
CA GLY A 102 -23.23 7.13 14.21
C GLY A 102 -23.51 7.38 15.68
N SER A 103 -24.78 7.34 16.06
CA SER A 103 -25.20 7.51 17.45
C SER A 103 -26.36 6.57 17.73
N SER A 104 -26.06 5.30 18.01
CA SER A 104 -26.99 4.41 18.68
C SER A 104 -27.18 4.89 20.13
N SER A 105 -28.34 4.58 20.70
CA SER A 105 -28.56 4.83 22.12
C SER A 105 -27.76 3.81 22.94
N ALA A 106 -27.23 4.25 24.08
CA ALA A 106 -26.56 3.38 25.04
C ALA A 106 -27.45 2.18 25.42
N SER A 107 -28.77 2.37 25.53
CA SER A 107 -29.72 1.30 25.84
C SER A 107 -29.90 0.27 24.71
N ALA A 108 -29.75 0.67 23.45
CA ALA A 108 -29.90 -0.23 22.30
C ALA A 108 -28.62 -1.02 21.99
N ASN A 109 -27.45 -0.42 22.27
CA ASN A 109 -26.17 -1.05 21.99
C ASN A 109 -25.95 -2.33 22.82
N ARG A 110 -25.51 -3.41 22.18
CA ARG A 110 -25.25 -4.72 22.80
C ARG A 110 -24.04 -4.73 23.73
N LEU A 111 -23.23 -3.69 23.68
CA LEU A 111 -22.11 -3.42 24.56
C LEU A 111 -22.46 -2.32 25.56
N ARG A 112 -21.83 -2.40 26.73
CA ARG A 112 -21.92 -1.42 27.81
C ARG A 112 -20.51 -0.95 28.15
N PHE A 113 -20.38 0.35 28.38
CA PHE A 113 -19.15 0.98 28.85
C PHE A 113 -19.37 1.41 30.30
N ASP A 114 -18.46 1.00 31.18
CA ASP A 114 -18.42 1.42 32.58
C ASP A 114 -17.00 1.90 32.92
N TYR A 115 -16.86 2.74 33.94
CA TYR A 115 -15.55 3.26 34.35
C TYR A 115 -15.46 3.45 35.87
N THR A 116 -14.22 3.36 36.37
CA THR A 116 -13.83 3.82 37.70
C THR A 116 -13.15 5.18 37.55
N ALA A 117 -13.49 6.16 38.39
CA ALA A 117 -12.96 7.51 38.20
C ALA A 117 -11.52 7.69 38.68
N SER A 118 -11.10 7.03 39.78
CA SER A 118 -9.77 7.23 40.37
C SER A 118 -9.27 5.98 41.12
N PRO A 119 -8.11 5.41 40.77
CA PRO A 119 -7.44 5.62 39.47
C PRO A 119 -8.38 5.19 38.33
N PHE A 120 -8.26 5.89 37.21
CA PHE A 120 -9.11 5.68 36.05
C PHE A 120 -8.85 4.31 35.44
N SER A 121 -9.94 3.57 35.26
CA SER A 121 -9.99 2.34 34.47
C SER A 121 -11.39 2.24 33.85
N PHE A 122 -11.53 1.44 32.81
CA PHE A 122 -12.80 1.23 32.15
C PHE A 122 -13.01 -0.25 31.80
N GLN A 123 -14.27 -0.59 31.63
CA GLN A 123 -14.72 -1.91 31.24
C GLN A 123 -15.69 -1.82 30.07
N VAL A 124 -15.58 -2.79 29.16
CA VAL A 124 -16.58 -3.05 28.13
C VAL A 124 -17.18 -4.43 28.39
N SER A 125 -18.50 -4.50 28.53
CA SER A 125 -19.23 -5.74 28.81
C SER A 125 -20.38 -5.95 27.83
N ARG A 126 -20.83 -7.19 27.71
CA ARG A 126 -22.10 -7.51 27.05
C ARG A 126 -23.25 -6.97 27.89
N ARG A 127 -24.20 -6.27 27.26
CA ARG A 127 -25.32 -5.67 27.96
C ARG A 127 -26.30 -6.70 28.52
N ASP A 128 -26.51 -7.80 27.79
CA ASP A 128 -27.49 -8.84 28.12
C ASP A 128 -26.99 -9.83 29.16
N THR A 129 -25.74 -10.27 29.06
CA THR A 129 -25.17 -11.28 29.97
C THR A 129 -24.30 -10.69 31.08
N HIS A 130 -23.95 -9.41 31.01
CA HIS A 130 -22.96 -8.75 31.87
C HIS A 130 -21.55 -9.37 31.79
N GLU A 131 -21.28 -10.21 30.79
CA GLU A 131 -19.95 -10.76 30.55
C GLU A 131 -18.97 -9.63 30.22
N VAL A 132 -17.92 -9.46 31.04
CA VAL A 132 -16.88 -8.45 30.84
C VAL A 132 -15.93 -8.90 29.74
N LEU A 133 -15.87 -8.14 28.65
CA LEU A 133 -15.06 -8.44 27.47
C LEU A 133 -13.67 -7.81 27.56
N PHE A 134 -13.60 -6.58 28.08
CA PHE A 134 -12.37 -5.80 28.23
C PHE A 134 -12.39 -5.10 29.59
N ASP A 135 -11.33 -5.23 30.39
CA ASP A 135 -11.22 -4.65 31.74
C ASP A 135 -9.81 -4.14 32.01
N THR A 136 -9.67 -2.82 32.09
CA THR A 136 -8.37 -2.17 32.25
C THR A 136 -7.90 -1.98 33.67
N SER A 137 -8.68 -2.46 34.66
CA SER A 137 -8.35 -2.28 36.08
C SER A 137 -7.11 -3.04 36.56
N ALA A 138 -6.53 -3.93 35.74
CA ALA A 138 -5.33 -4.71 36.09
C ALA A 138 -4.05 -3.88 36.16
N ALA A 139 -3.99 -2.73 35.50
CA ALA A 139 -2.84 -1.83 35.57
C ALA A 139 -3.24 -0.38 35.32
N PRO A 140 -2.56 0.62 35.90
CA PRO A 140 -2.76 2.01 35.58
C PRO A 140 -2.52 2.29 34.08
N LEU A 141 -3.37 3.13 33.49
CA LEU A 141 -3.11 3.74 32.18
C LEU A 141 -1.82 4.57 32.25
N VAL A 142 -0.88 4.34 31.32
CA VAL A 142 0.30 5.20 31.14
C VAL A 142 0.20 5.85 29.76
N PHE A 143 0.41 7.15 29.71
CA PHE A 143 0.30 7.94 28.48
C PHE A 143 1.39 9.02 28.50
N GLU A 144 2.51 8.69 27.88
CA GLU A 144 3.70 9.52 27.78
C GLU A 144 3.96 9.89 26.30
N SER A 145 4.84 10.88 26.08
CA SER A 145 5.14 11.40 24.74
C SER A 145 5.66 10.36 23.74
N GLN A 146 6.32 9.30 24.22
CA GLN A 146 6.87 8.21 23.40
C GLN A 146 6.45 6.81 23.87
N TYR A 147 5.48 6.71 24.79
CA TYR A 147 5.04 5.44 25.32
C TYR A 147 3.59 5.49 25.82
N VAL A 148 2.74 4.62 25.28
CA VAL A 148 1.37 4.44 25.78
C VAL A 148 1.14 2.98 26.13
N ARG A 149 0.65 2.75 27.34
CA ARG A 149 0.37 1.41 27.88
C ARG A 149 -1.10 1.26 28.24
N LEU A 150 -1.70 0.18 27.75
CA LEU A 150 -3.05 -0.23 28.14
C LEU A 150 -3.10 -1.75 28.33
N ARG A 151 -3.40 -2.20 29.55
CA ARG A 151 -3.59 -3.63 29.88
C ARG A 151 -5.08 -3.92 30.00
N THR A 152 -5.53 -5.04 29.45
CA THR A 152 -6.84 -5.63 29.74
C THR A 152 -6.67 -7.00 30.37
N LYS A 153 -7.53 -7.36 31.32
CA LYS A 153 -7.69 -8.75 31.77
C LYS A 153 -8.26 -9.61 30.66
N LEU A 154 -7.94 -10.89 30.70
CA LEU A 154 -8.47 -11.94 29.85
C LEU A 154 -8.93 -13.14 30.71
N PRO A 155 -9.82 -13.99 30.20
CA PRO A 155 -10.09 -15.28 30.83
C PRO A 155 -8.84 -16.17 30.79
N GLN A 156 -8.81 -17.20 31.63
CA GLN A 156 -7.74 -18.20 31.59
C GLN A 156 -7.79 -18.98 30.27
N ASP A 157 -6.63 -19.20 29.66
CA ASP A 157 -6.47 -19.86 28.35
C ASP A 157 -7.38 -19.30 27.23
N PRO A 158 -7.26 -18.01 26.89
CA PRO A 158 -8.17 -17.35 25.96
C PRO A 158 -8.03 -17.88 24.52
N TYR A 159 -9.09 -17.77 23.71
CA TYR A 159 -9.06 -18.10 22.29
C TYR A 159 -8.95 -16.81 21.47
N LEU A 160 -7.71 -16.39 21.20
CA LEU A 160 -7.38 -15.16 20.48
C LEU A 160 -6.90 -15.45 19.06
N TYR A 161 -7.29 -14.59 18.12
CA TYR A 161 -6.98 -14.66 16.69
C TYR A 161 -6.73 -13.25 16.14
N GLY A 162 -5.80 -13.08 15.20
CA GLY A 162 -5.49 -11.79 14.58
C GLY A 162 -4.10 -11.25 14.96
N LEU A 163 -4.01 -9.95 15.22
CA LEU A 163 -2.76 -9.22 15.53
C LEU A 163 -1.66 -9.42 14.47
N GLY A 164 -2.06 -9.45 13.21
CA GLY A 164 -1.14 -9.69 12.08
C GLY A 164 -0.15 -8.54 11.86
N GLU A 165 0.91 -8.74 11.08
CA GLU A 165 1.22 -9.94 10.30
C GLU A 165 2.33 -10.79 10.95
N HIS A 166 2.13 -12.10 11.00
CA HIS A 166 3.07 -13.07 11.58
C HIS A 166 2.86 -14.47 11.02
N SER A 167 3.84 -15.35 11.24
CA SER A 167 3.80 -16.77 10.88
C SER A 167 3.68 -17.66 12.13
N ASP A 168 2.52 -17.58 12.80
CA ASP A 168 2.18 -18.42 13.95
C ASP A 168 1.02 -19.39 13.64
N ALA A 169 0.69 -20.25 14.62
CA ALA A 169 -0.58 -20.96 14.61
C ALA A 169 -1.76 -19.99 14.63
N PHE A 170 -2.90 -20.40 14.04
CA PHE A 170 -4.08 -19.54 13.91
C PHE A 170 -4.60 -19.02 15.26
N ARG A 171 -4.71 -19.89 16.27
CA ARG A 171 -4.92 -19.48 17.66
C ARG A 171 -3.59 -18.99 18.22
N LEU A 172 -3.56 -17.76 18.72
CA LEU A 172 -2.37 -17.15 19.27
C LEU A 172 -1.88 -17.89 20.51
N ASN A 173 -0.57 -17.89 20.73
CA ASN A 173 0.01 -18.28 22.00
C ASN A 173 -0.39 -17.26 23.08
N THR A 174 -0.82 -17.75 24.24
CA THR A 174 -1.38 -16.94 25.31
C THR A 174 -0.48 -16.85 26.54
N THR A 175 0.72 -17.42 26.53
CA THR A 175 1.66 -17.33 27.67
C THR A 175 3.06 -17.02 27.17
N GLY A 176 3.71 -16.03 27.80
CA GLY A 176 5.04 -15.56 27.43
C GLY A 176 5.15 -15.06 25.97
N TYR A 177 4.05 -14.54 25.41
CA TYR A 177 3.96 -14.17 24.01
C TYR A 177 4.05 -12.66 23.82
N ILE A 178 4.85 -12.22 22.84
CA ILE A 178 4.98 -10.83 22.42
C ILE A 178 4.77 -10.79 20.91
N ARG A 179 3.86 -9.92 20.48
CA ARG A 179 3.59 -9.64 19.07
C ARG A 179 3.98 -8.20 18.77
N THR A 180 5.10 -8.04 18.08
CA THR A 180 5.54 -6.74 17.57
C THR A 180 4.80 -6.42 16.28
N LEU A 181 4.23 -5.22 16.18
CA LEU A 181 3.61 -4.68 14.98
C LEU A 181 4.50 -3.54 14.48
N TRP A 182 5.32 -3.86 13.48
CA TRP A 182 6.19 -2.93 12.78
C TRP A 182 6.48 -3.49 11.39
N ASN A 183 6.03 -2.80 10.35
CA ASN A 183 6.16 -3.28 8.98
C ASN A 183 7.64 -3.45 8.62
N GLN A 184 8.01 -4.64 8.17
CA GLN A 184 9.38 -5.02 7.88
C GLN A 184 9.43 -5.96 6.68
N ASP A 185 10.41 -5.75 5.81
CA ASP A 185 10.82 -6.77 4.84
C ASP A 185 11.47 -7.95 5.58
N SER A 186 10.69 -9.00 5.78
CA SER A 186 11.04 -10.18 6.58
C SER A 186 11.10 -11.44 5.72
N TYR A 187 12.11 -11.48 4.83
CA TYR A 187 12.37 -12.60 3.94
C TYR A 187 12.40 -13.96 4.67
N GLY A 188 11.76 -14.96 4.06
CA GLY A 188 11.68 -16.31 4.61
C GLY A 188 10.66 -16.48 5.74
N ILE A 189 9.88 -15.44 6.06
CA ILE A 189 8.73 -15.46 6.98
C ILE A 189 9.01 -16.23 8.29
N PRO A 190 10.05 -15.82 9.05
CA PRO A 190 10.42 -16.53 10.27
C PRO A 190 9.29 -16.49 11.31
N ALA A 191 9.02 -17.63 11.94
CA ALA A 191 8.01 -17.76 12.98
C ALA A 191 8.28 -16.79 14.14
N GLY A 192 7.23 -16.19 14.70
CA GLY A 192 7.34 -15.23 15.80
C GLY A 192 7.78 -13.82 15.43
N ALA A 193 8.34 -13.56 14.25
CA ALA A 193 8.77 -12.22 13.84
C ALA A 193 7.60 -11.31 13.40
N ASN A 194 7.80 -10.00 13.45
CA ASN A 194 6.98 -9.03 12.71
C ASN A 194 7.28 -9.13 11.20
N LEU A 195 6.23 -9.02 10.38
CA LEU A 195 6.31 -9.16 8.92
C LEU A 195 5.93 -7.84 8.22
N TYR A 196 5.30 -7.92 7.05
CA TYR A 196 5.13 -6.80 6.12
C TYR A 196 3.99 -5.87 6.51
N GLY A 197 2.95 -6.39 7.18
CA GLY A 197 1.77 -5.67 7.63
C GLY A 197 1.65 -5.52 9.15
N ALA A 198 0.88 -4.52 9.57
CA ALA A 198 0.48 -4.27 10.95
C ALA A 198 -1.05 -4.16 11.03
N HIS A 199 -1.67 -5.12 11.72
CA HIS A 199 -3.11 -5.29 11.85
C HIS A 199 -3.48 -5.39 13.34
N PRO A 200 -3.59 -4.26 14.06
CA PRO A 200 -3.92 -4.20 15.50
C PRO A 200 -5.41 -4.50 15.79
N ILE A 201 -5.93 -5.56 15.19
CA ILE A 201 -7.28 -6.13 15.39
C ILE A 201 -7.11 -7.54 15.94
N TYR A 202 -7.83 -7.86 17.01
CA TYR A 202 -8.00 -9.24 17.44
C TYR A 202 -9.46 -9.61 17.58
N LEU A 203 -9.74 -10.90 17.40
CA LEU A 203 -10.99 -11.55 17.73
C LEU A 203 -10.75 -12.47 18.93
N GLU A 204 -11.63 -12.40 19.91
CA GLU A 204 -11.65 -13.34 21.02
C GLU A 204 -12.94 -14.17 20.97
N HIS A 205 -12.81 -15.49 21.12
CA HIS A 205 -13.93 -16.42 21.24
C HIS A 205 -14.06 -16.94 22.66
N ARG A 206 -15.31 -16.95 23.17
CA ARG A 206 -15.69 -17.46 24.48
C ARG A 206 -17.00 -18.22 24.35
N ASP A 207 -17.37 -18.96 25.40
CA ASP A 207 -18.66 -19.67 25.46
C ASP A 207 -19.86 -18.73 25.27
N GLY A 208 -19.77 -17.49 25.77
CA GLY A 208 -20.78 -16.43 25.60
C GLY A 208 -20.84 -15.81 24.19
N GLY A 209 -19.98 -16.25 23.27
CA GLY A 209 -19.84 -15.76 21.90
C GLY A 209 -18.55 -14.97 21.66
N SER A 210 -18.31 -14.62 20.39
CA SER A 210 -17.16 -13.84 19.96
C SER A 210 -17.35 -12.34 20.09
N HIS A 211 -16.24 -11.62 20.22
CA HIS A 211 -16.15 -10.17 20.07
C HIS A 211 -14.82 -9.81 19.40
N GLY A 212 -14.69 -8.58 18.94
CA GLY A 212 -13.43 -8.07 18.39
C GLY A 212 -13.02 -6.74 19.01
N VAL A 213 -11.72 -6.47 19.03
CA VAL A 213 -11.13 -5.21 19.49
C VAL A 213 -10.10 -4.75 18.47
N PHE A 214 -10.31 -3.56 17.91
CA PHE A 214 -9.40 -2.91 16.98
C PHE A 214 -8.83 -1.64 17.59
N LEU A 215 -7.51 -1.47 17.56
CA LEU A 215 -6.81 -0.25 17.96
C LEU A 215 -6.30 0.48 16.71
N LEU A 216 -6.89 1.62 16.35
CA LEU A 216 -6.38 2.45 15.27
C LEU A 216 -5.16 3.26 15.75
N ASN A 217 -4.00 2.64 15.69
CA ASN A 217 -2.71 3.25 15.98
C ASN A 217 -1.67 2.67 15.00
N SER A 218 -0.90 3.54 14.34
CA SER A 218 0.11 3.14 13.34
C SER A 218 1.55 3.36 13.82
N ASN A 219 1.75 3.66 15.11
CA ASN A 219 3.07 3.63 15.73
C ASN A 219 3.53 2.18 15.90
N GLY A 220 4.84 1.98 16.00
CA GLY A 220 5.39 0.69 16.41
C GLY A 220 4.85 0.29 17.79
N MET A 221 4.46 -0.96 17.94
CA MET A 221 3.91 -1.46 19.20
C MET A 221 4.24 -2.92 19.46
N ASP A 222 4.33 -3.26 20.74
CA ASP A 222 4.30 -4.63 21.22
C ASP A 222 2.94 -4.90 21.86
N VAL A 223 2.31 -6.02 21.46
CA VAL A 223 1.15 -6.59 22.14
C VAL A 223 1.61 -7.82 22.91
N VAL A 224 1.54 -7.73 24.24
CA VAL A 224 1.99 -8.79 25.15
C VAL A 224 0.77 -9.60 25.59
N ILE A 225 0.85 -10.93 25.51
CA ILE A 225 -0.17 -11.84 26.04
C ILE A 225 0.53 -12.77 27.03
N ASP A 226 0.21 -12.60 28.31
CA ASP A 226 0.89 -13.33 29.38
C ASP A 226 0.04 -13.44 30.65
N LYS A 227 0.61 -14.09 31.66
CA LYS A 227 0.06 -14.22 33.02
C LYS A 227 0.81 -13.30 33.97
N ALA A 228 0.07 -12.54 34.77
CA ALA A 228 0.62 -11.77 35.87
C ALA A 228 1.08 -12.69 37.01
N ARG A 229 1.88 -12.16 37.95
CA ARG A 229 2.37 -12.91 39.13
C ARG A 229 1.27 -13.55 39.98
N ASP A 230 0.09 -12.97 40.01
CA ASP A 230 -1.09 -13.49 40.73
C ASP A 230 -1.84 -14.58 39.93
N GLY A 231 -1.34 -14.95 38.74
CA GLY A 231 -1.94 -15.92 37.83
C GLY A 231 -2.98 -15.31 36.88
N GLY A 232 -3.28 -14.02 36.98
CA GLY A 232 -4.25 -13.34 36.11
C GLY A 232 -3.76 -13.26 34.67
N GLN A 233 -4.55 -13.78 33.72
CA GLN A 233 -4.26 -13.66 32.29
C GLN A 233 -4.54 -12.23 31.80
N TYR A 234 -3.68 -11.70 30.93
CA TYR A 234 -3.85 -10.36 30.35
C TYR A 234 -3.40 -10.27 28.89
N LEU A 235 -3.88 -9.22 28.23
CA LEU A 235 -3.29 -8.66 27.01
C LEU A 235 -2.91 -7.21 27.28
N GLU A 236 -1.75 -6.78 26.83
CA GLU A 236 -1.23 -5.43 27.04
C GLU A 236 -0.68 -4.83 25.77
N TYR A 237 -1.17 -3.64 25.42
CA TYR A 237 -0.61 -2.80 24.37
C TYR A 237 0.50 -1.93 24.95
N ASN A 238 1.64 -1.94 24.27
CA ASN A 238 2.81 -1.10 24.54
C ASN A 238 3.18 -0.39 23.22
N THR A 239 2.71 0.84 23.03
CA THR A 239 2.90 1.58 21.77
C THR A 239 3.93 2.69 21.93
N LEU A 240 4.68 3.00 20.87
CA LEU A 240 5.69 4.08 20.84
C LEU A 240 5.06 5.47 20.61
N GLY A 241 3.87 5.71 21.16
CA GLY A 241 3.11 6.94 21.01
C GLY A 241 1.78 6.76 20.27
N GLY A 242 1.23 7.87 19.81
CA GLY A 242 -0.10 7.90 19.23
C GLY A 242 -1.20 7.98 20.29
N VAL A 243 -2.42 7.63 19.91
CA VAL A 243 -3.60 7.65 20.78
C VAL A 243 -4.16 6.25 21.00
N LEU A 244 -5.04 6.10 22.00
CA LEU A 244 -5.86 4.91 22.17
C LEU A 244 -7.20 5.14 21.47
N ASP A 245 -7.31 4.70 20.22
CA ASP A 245 -8.50 4.87 19.37
C ASP A 245 -9.12 3.48 19.11
N LEU A 246 -9.97 3.03 20.02
CA LEU A 246 -10.41 1.64 20.14
C LEU A 246 -11.84 1.44 19.64
N TRP A 247 -12.05 0.46 18.77
CA TRP A 247 -13.37 -0.06 18.43
C TRP A 247 -13.59 -1.44 19.02
N PHE A 248 -14.78 -1.63 19.58
CA PHE A 248 -15.28 -2.90 20.10
C PHE A 248 -16.43 -3.37 19.24
N PHE A 249 -16.36 -4.62 18.79
CA PHE A 249 -17.36 -5.26 17.93
C PHE A 249 -18.08 -6.36 18.72
N ALA A 250 -19.40 -6.25 18.83
CA ALA A 250 -20.20 -7.09 19.72
C ALA A 250 -20.30 -8.57 19.31
N GLY A 251 -20.08 -8.87 18.02
CA GLY A 251 -20.32 -10.21 17.46
C GLY A 251 -21.82 -10.55 17.39
N LYS A 252 -22.30 -11.73 17.80
CA LYS A 252 -21.66 -12.75 18.66
C LYS A 252 -20.99 -13.92 17.93
N THR A 253 -21.09 -14.03 16.61
CA THR A 253 -20.35 -15.08 15.85
C THR A 253 -19.02 -14.53 15.34
N PRO A 254 -18.02 -15.38 15.07
CA PRO A 254 -16.77 -14.91 14.48
C PRO A 254 -16.99 -14.14 13.17
N THR A 255 -17.90 -14.61 12.32
CA THR A 255 -18.27 -13.94 11.06
C THR A 255 -18.89 -12.56 11.30
N ALA A 256 -19.74 -12.41 12.32
CA ALA A 256 -20.34 -11.11 12.64
C ALA A 256 -19.28 -10.09 13.08
N VAL A 257 -18.28 -10.52 13.86
CA VAL A 257 -17.15 -9.66 14.25
C VAL A 257 -16.40 -9.16 13.01
N VAL A 258 -16.09 -10.06 12.07
CA VAL A 258 -15.39 -9.68 10.82
C VAL A 258 -16.25 -8.72 10.00
N GLN A 259 -17.56 -8.96 9.86
CA GLN A 259 -18.47 -8.05 9.17
C GLN A 259 -18.46 -6.65 9.80
N GLN A 260 -18.62 -6.57 11.13
CA GLN A 260 -18.62 -5.32 11.90
C GLN A 260 -17.30 -4.56 11.77
N TYR A 261 -16.16 -5.25 11.71
CA TYR A 261 -14.85 -4.64 11.45
C TYR A 261 -14.76 -4.09 10.02
N THR A 262 -15.17 -4.86 9.01
CA THR A 262 -15.10 -4.41 7.60
C THR A 262 -16.05 -3.26 7.27
N GLU A 263 -17.06 -3.00 8.10
CA GLU A 263 -17.89 -1.79 7.97
C GLU A 263 -17.10 -0.49 8.18
N ILE A 264 -16.02 -0.53 8.97
CA ILE A 264 -15.17 0.63 9.26
C ILE A 264 -13.83 0.57 8.53
N ALA A 265 -13.23 -0.61 8.41
CA ALA A 265 -11.95 -0.79 7.73
C ALA A 265 -12.07 -0.80 6.19
N GLY A 266 -13.30 -0.81 5.67
CA GLY A 266 -13.59 -0.98 4.26
C GLY A 266 -13.94 -2.43 3.94
N ARG A 267 -14.99 -2.60 3.12
CA ARG A 267 -15.39 -3.93 2.63
C ARG A 267 -14.39 -4.40 1.58
N PRO A 268 -14.04 -5.70 1.55
CA PRO A 268 -13.19 -6.25 0.49
C PRO A 268 -13.76 -5.92 -0.89
N ALA A 269 -12.90 -5.44 -1.80
CA ALA A 269 -13.29 -5.20 -3.18
C ALA A 269 -13.69 -6.52 -3.85
N MET A 270 -14.70 -6.48 -4.72
CA MET A 270 -15.08 -7.65 -5.51
C MET A 270 -13.97 -7.95 -6.53
N PRO A 271 -13.33 -9.13 -6.48
CA PRO A 271 -12.32 -9.47 -7.47
C PRO A 271 -12.97 -9.69 -8.85
N PRO A 272 -12.27 -9.39 -9.96
CA PRO A 272 -12.73 -9.81 -11.28
C PRO A 272 -12.74 -11.33 -11.38
N TYR A 273 -13.63 -11.90 -12.20
CA TYR A 273 -13.80 -13.36 -12.28
C TYR A 273 -12.51 -14.10 -12.68
N TRP A 274 -11.77 -13.55 -13.65
CA TRP A 274 -10.46 -14.09 -14.08
C TRP A 274 -9.42 -14.09 -12.95
N GLY A 275 -9.55 -13.21 -11.95
CA GLY A 275 -8.65 -13.18 -10.79
C GLY A 275 -8.79 -14.41 -9.87
N LEU A 276 -9.77 -15.28 -10.11
CA LEU A 276 -9.95 -16.56 -9.43
C LEU A 276 -9.34 -17.75 -10.20
N GLY A 277 -8.85 -17.51 -11.43
CA GLY A 277 -8.21 -18.53 -12.25
C GLY A 277 -6.78 -18.86 -11.79
N PHE A 278 -6.12 -19.77 -12.49
CA PHE A 278 -4.75 -20.15 -12.15
C PHE A 278 -3.74 -19.12 -12.70
N HIS A 279 -2.82 -18.65 -11.84
CA HIS A 279 -1.78 -17.69 -12.19
C HIS A 279 -0.40 -18.36 -12.19
N GLN A 280 0.44 -18.03 -13.18
CA GLN A 280 1.86 -18.43 -13.22
C GLN A 280 2.76 -17.22 -13.10
N CYS A 281 3.72 -17.26 -12.17
CA CYS A 281 4.72 -16.21 -11.95
C CYS A 281 6.08 -16.82 -11.58
N ARG A 282 7.16 -16.11 -11.88
CA ARG A 282 8.51 -16.45 -11.42
C ARG A 282 9.40 -15.20 -11.44
N TYR A 283 10.17 -15.01 -10.38
CA TYR A 283 11.37 -14.19 -10.43
C TYR A 283 12.49 -14.94 -11.15
N GLY A 284 12.96 -14.39 -12.27
CA GLY A 284 14.11 -14.87 -13.03
C GLY A 284 13.79 -15.42 -14.42
N TYR A 285 12.64 -15.06 -15.02
CA TYR A 285 12.44 -15.32 -16.45
C TYR A 285 13.50 -14.56 -17.26
N GLN A 286 14.14 -15.25 -18.20
CA GLN A 286 15.31 -14.70 -18.87
C GLN A 286 14.95 -13.62 -19.88
N ASP A 287 13.94 -13.89 -20.70
CA ASP A 287 13.44 -13.03 -21.77
C ASP A 287 11.97 -13.34 -22.11
N VAL A 288 11.42 -12.64 -23.08
CA VAL A 288 10.04 -12.85 -23.56
C VAL A 288 9.81 -14.24 -24.18
N PHE A 289 10.85 -14.92 -24.68
CA PHE A 289 10.72 -16.25 -25.26
C PHE A 289 10.57 -17.32 -24.18
N ASP A 290 11.31 -17.20 -23.08
CA ASP A 290 11.16 -18.05 -21.88
C ASP A 290 9.71 -17.97 -21.34
N VAL A 291 9.15 -16.75 -21.26
CA VAL A 291 7.75 -16.54 -20.88
C VAL A 291 6.78 -17.19 -21.87
N ALA A 292 7.00 -17.03 -23.18
CA ALA A 292 6.16 -17.63 -24.22
C ALA A 292 6.23 -19.16 -24.22
N GLU A 293 7.40 -19.74 -23.97
CA GLU A 293 7.60 -21.19 -23.84
C GLU A 293 6.82 -21.76 -22.65
N VAL A 294 6.81 -21.05 -21.51
CA VAL A 294 6.00 -21.45 -20.34
C VAL A 294 4.51 -21.49 -20.71
N VAL A 295 3.98 -20.43 -21.33
CA VAL A 295 2.58 -20.36 -21.78
C VAL A 295 2.24 -21.51 -22.75
N TYR A 296 3.13 -21.77 -23.71
CA TYR A 296 2.99 -22.89 -24.65
C TYR A 296 2.97 -24.24 -23.94
N ASN A 297 3.85 -24.45 -22.95
CA ASN A 297 3.93 -25.71 -22.22
C ASN A 297 2.70 -25.97 -21.35
N TYR A 298 2.09 -24.95 -20.73
CA TYR A 298 0.78 -25.08 -20.06
C TYR A 298 -0.31 -25.56 -21.04
N SER A 299 -0.38 -24.93 -22.22
CA SER A 299 -1.33 -25.30 -23.26
C SER A 299 -1.09 -26.74 -23.74
N LYS A 300 0.16 -27.12 -24.01
CA LYS A 300 0.57 -28.46 -24.44
C LYS A 300 0.26 -29.53 -23.40
N ALA A 301 0.42 -29.20 -22.12
CA ALA A 301 0.11 -30.09 -21.01
C ALA A 301 -1.38 -30.15 -20.64
N ASN A 302 -2.22 -29.34 -21.30
CA ASN A 302 -3.64 -29.18 -20.98
C ASN A 302 -3.89 -28.79 -19.52
N ILE A 303 -3.05 -27.89 -18.99
CA ILE A 303 -3.19 -27.32 -17.64
C ILE A 303 -3.80 -25.92 -17.79
N PRO A 304 -4.92 -25.61 -17.11
CA PRO A 304 -5.51 -24.28 -17.15
C PRO A 304 -4.52 -23.20 -16.68
N LEU A 305 -4.34 -22.17 -17.51
CA LEU A 305 -3.57 -20.98 -17.19
C LEU A 305 -4.43 -19.77 -17.53
N GLU A 306 -4.85 -19.02 -16.52
CA GLU A 306 -5.69 -17.84 -16.70
C GLU A 306 -4.83 -16.59 -16.88
N THR A 307 -3.76 -16.46 -16.09
CA THR A 307 -2.95 -15.25 -16.05
C THR A 307 -1.46 -15.56 -16.00
N MET A 308 -0.70 -14.99 -16.94
CA MET A 308 0.76 -15.01 -16.92
C MET A 308 1.31 -13.74 -16.26
N TRP A 309 2.29 -13.90 -15.38
CA TRP A 309 2.97 -12.79 -14.73
C TRP A 309 4.42 -12.69 -15.20
N THR A 310 4.97 -11.48 -15.18
CA THR A 310 6.42 -11.29 -15.24
C THR A 310 6.87 -10.36 -14.12
N ASP A 311 7.83 -10.84 -13.34
CA ASP A 311 8.46 -10.10 -12.25
C ASP A 311 9.38 -9.00 -12.81
N ILE A 312 10.16 -8.33 -11.96
CA ILE A 312 11.08 -7.23 -12.28
C ILE A 312 12.09 -7.52 -13.41
N ASP A 313 12.15 -8.73 -13.98
CA ASP A 313 13.04 -9.12 -15.08
C ASP A 313 12.70 -8.42 -16.39
N TYR A 314 11.43 -8.05 -16.59
CA TYR A 314 10.99 -7.33 -17.79
C TYR A 314 11.56 -5.92 -17.88
N MET A 315 11.94 -5.32 -16.74
CA MET A 315 12.33 -3.92 -16.63
C MET A 315 13.77 -3.71 -17.12
N ASP A 316 14.01 -2.60 -17.82
CA ASP A 316 15.37 -2.18 -18.18
C ASP A 316 16.14 -1.79 -16.91
N ARG A 317 17.14 -2.61 -16.55
CA ARG A 317 17.95 -2.44 -15.33
C ARG A 317 17.10 -2.30 -14.06
N ARG A 318 15.97 -3.02 -13.99
CA ARG A 318 15.04 -3.01 -12.84
C ARG A 318 14.37 -1.65 -12.58
N ARG A 319 14.34 -0.76 -13.58
CA ARG A 319 13.69 0.56 -13.46
C ARG A 319 12.20 0.42 -13.73
N VAL A 320 11.37 0.88 -12.80
CA VAL A 320 9.91 0.90 -12.97
C VAL A 320 9.49 1.70 -14.21
N PHE A 321 8.38 1.32 -14.84
CA PHE A 321 7.86 1.92 -16.08
C PHE A 321 8.82 1.84 -17.28
N SER A 322 9.57 0.75 -17.39
CA SER A 322 10.47 0.49 -18.51
C SER A 322 10.38 -0.96 -18.98
N LEU A 323 10.87 -1.23 -20.19
CA LEU A 323 11.05 -2.56 -20.74
C LEU A 323 12.52 -2.74 -21.13
N ASP A 324 13.11 -3.88 -20.77
CA ASP A 324 14.44 -4.28 -21.22
C ASP A 324 14.45 -4.37 -22.76
N PRO A 325 15.22 -3.53 -23.45
CA PRO A 325 15.15 -3.43 -24.91
C PRO A 325 15.70 -4.66 -25.64
N GLU A 326 16.47 -5.51 -24.96
CA GLU A 326 17.07 -6.71 -25.56
C GLU A 326 16.24 -7.95 -25.22
N ARG A 327 15.89 -8.13 -23.95
CA ARG A 327 15.22 -9.33 -23.43
C ARG A 327 13.70 -9.24 -23.49
N PHE A 328 13.14 -8.05 -23.29
CA PHE A 328 11.69 -7.83 -23.26
C PHE A 328 11.26 -6.66 -24.16
N PRO A 329 11.70 -6.60 -25.43
CA PRO A 329 11.40 -5.46 -26.30
C PRO A 329 9.89 -5.32 -26.53
N LEU A 330 9.43 -4.06 -26.59
CA LEU A 330 8.01 -3.69 -26.67
C LEU A 330 7.21 -4.47 -27.73
N HIS A 331 7.76 -4.64 -28.94
CA HIS A 331 7.07 -5.35 -30.01
C HIS A 331 6.80 -6.83 -29.69
N LYS A 332 7.72 -7.51 -28.99
CA LYS A 332 7.53 -8.90 -28.58
C LYS A 332 6.60 -9.00 -27.37
N MET A 333 6.72 -8.07 -26.42
CA MET A 333 5.78 -7.99 -25.29
C MET A 333 4.34 -7.81 -25.79
N ARG A 334 4.13 -6.90 -26.76
CA ARG A 334 2.83 -6.72 -27.41
C ARG A 334 2.35 -7.98 -28.11
N ALA A 335 3.23 -8.70 -28.81
CA ALA A 335 2.86 -9.96 -29.45
C ALA A 335 2.45 -11.04 -28.44
N LEU A 336 3.20 -11.18 -27.34
CA LEU A 336 2.87 -12.10 -26.25
C LEU A 336 1.54 -11.75 -25.60
N VAL A 337 1.32 -10.48 -25.22
CA VAL A 337 0.08 -10.02 -24.61
C VAL A 337 -1.11 -10.20 -25.57
N SER A 338 -0.93 -9.89 -26.85
CA SER A 338 -1.97 -10.11 -27.87
C SER A 338 -2.30 -11.60 -28.03
N HIS A 339 -1.29 -12.47 -27.97
CA HIS A 339 -1.48 -13.93 -28.01
C HIS A 339 -2.32 -14.44 -26.84
N LEU A 340 -2.03 -13.96 -25.63
CA LEU A 340 -2.77 -14.26 -24.40
C LEU A 340 -4.22 -13.77 -24.50
N HIS A 341 -4.41 -12.50 -24.84
CA HIS A 341 -5.75 -11.90 -24.94
C HIS A 341 -6.62 -12.57 -26.02
N ALA A 342 -6.03 -13.00 -27.14
CA ALA A 342 -6.75 -13.77 -28.18
C ALA A 342 -7.23 -15.15 -27.71
N ARG A 343 -6.81 -15.59 -26.52
CA ARG A 343 -7.18 -16.86 -25.86
C ARG A 343 -7.89 -16.64 -24.54
N ASP A 344 -8.39 -15.43 -24.29
CA ASP A 344 -9.07 -15.02 -23.05
C ASP A 344 -8.17 -15.15 -21.81
N GLN A 345 -6.85 -15.10 -22.00
CA GLN A 345 -5.87 -15.09 -20.91
C GLN A 345 -5.44 -13.65 -20.59
N HIS A 346 -4.92 -13.45 -19.39
CA HIS A 346 -4.54 -12.14 -18.85
C HIS A 346 -3.02 -12.05 -18.63
N TYR A 347 -2.50 -10.83 -18.58
CA TYR A 347 -1.09 -10.55 -18.32
C TYR A 347 -0.92 -9.52 -17.21
N VAL A 348 -0.05 -9.83 -16.25
CA VAL A 348 0.24 -8.96 -15.10
C VAL A 348 1.75 -8.75 -14.96
N VAL A 349 2.16 -7.56 -14.53
CA VAL A 349 3.56 -7.22 -14.28
C VAL A 349 3.75 -6.66 -12.88
N MET A 350 4.90 -6.95 -12.28
CA MET A 350 5.32 -6.34 -11.01
C MET A 350 5.67 -4.86 -11.21
N VAL A 351 5.36 -3.99 -10.23
CA VAL A 351 5.82 -2.59 -10.18
C VAL A 351 6.23 -2.25 -8.76
N ASP A 352 7.50 -1.91 -8.55
CA ASP A 352 8.00 -1.42 -7.25
C ASP A 352 7.56 0.03 -6.99
N PRO A 353 7.46 0.47 -5.72
CA PRO A 353 7.25 1.88 -5.41
C PRO A 353 8.50 2.74 -5.64
N ALA A 354 9.69 2.14 -5.58
CA ALA A 354 10.95 2.86 -5.69
C ALA A 354 11.25 3.25 -7.15
N VAL A 355 11.57 4.52 -7.37
CA VAL A 355 11.95 5.08 -8.68
C VAL A 355 13.47 5.23 -8.70
N ALA A 356 14.12 4.74 -9.75
CA ALA A 356 15.58 4.79 -9.85
C ALA A 356 16.07 6.24 -9.85
N TYR A 357 17.11 6.56 -9.08
CA TYR A 357 17.73 7.88 -9.08
C TYR A 357 18.74 8.00 -10.24
N GLN A 358 18.23 7.89 -11.46
CA GLN A 358 18.96 7.94 -12.73
C GLN A 358 18.20 8.82 -13.72
N ASP A 359 18.87 9.32 -14.75
CA ASP A 359 18.22 10.18 -15.76
C ASP A 359 17.26 9.38 -16.65
N TYR A 360 15.96 9.45 -16.35
CA TYR A 360 14.87 8.88 -17.14
C TYR A 360 13.52 9.50 -16.74
N ALA A 361 12.53 9.39 -17.63
CA ALA A 361 11.28 10.15 -17.55
C ALA A 361 10.52 10.08 -16.20
N PRO A 362 10.38 8.91 -15.54
CA PRO A 362 9.77 8.83 -14.20
C PRO A 362 10.48 9.68 -13.14
N LEU A 363 11.82 9.63 -13.06
CA LEU A 363 12.54 10.48 -12.09
C LEU A 363 12.32 11.96 -12.40
N THR A 364 12.51 12.37 -13.65
CA THR A 364 12.39 13.78 -14.06
C THR A 364 10.99 14.31 -13.76
N ALA A 365 9.95 13.58 -14.15
CA ALA A 365 8.56 13.99 -13.92
C ALA A 365 8.20 14.04 -12.43
N GLY A 366 8.74 13.13 -11.61
CA GLY A 366 8.51 13.13 -10.16
C GLY A 366 9.22 14.28 -9.45
N LEU A 367 10.44 14.62 -9.88
CA LEU A 367 11.17 15.79 -9.36
C LEU A 367 10.47 17.11 -9.72
N GLU A 368 9.99 17.25 -10.97
CA GLU A 368 9.24 18.43 -11.42
C GLU A 368 7.92 18.63 -10.65
N GLN A 369 7.26 17.54 -10.24
CA GLN A 369 5.99 17.57 -9.52
C GLN A 369 6.13 17.56 -8.00
N ASP A 370 7.37 17.51 -7.51
CA ASP A 370 7.72 17.49 -6.09
C ASP A 370 7.08 16.35 -5.29
N VAL A 371 7.16 15.11 -5.82
CA VAL A 371 6.41 13.95 -5.27
C VAL A 371 7.24 12.97 -4.46
N PHE A 372 8.55 13.18 -4.32
CA PHE A 372 9.43 12.23 -3.62
C PHE A 372 9.65 12.65 -2.17
N LEU A 373 9.85 11.66 -1.29
CA LEU A 373 10.29 11.88 0.09
C LEU A 373 11.57 12.71 0.11
N LYS A 374 11.65 13.62 1.09
CA LYS A 374 12.77 14.56 1.27
C LYS A 374 13.45 14.39 2.62
N ARG A 375 14.71 14.77 2.68
CA ARG A 375 15.45 15.05 3.92
C ARG A 375 15.08 16.44 4.45
N ALA A 376 15.43 16.72 5.69
CA ALA A 376 15.18 18.01 6.33
C ALA A 376 15.79 19.22 5.59
N ASN A 377 16.87 19.03 4.83
CA ASN A 377 17.50 20.06 4.01
C ASN A 377 16.83 20.26 2.63
N GLY A 378 15.73 19.55 2.36
CA GLY A 378 14.97 19.62 1.10
C GLY A 378 15.47 18.73 -0.03
N SER A 379 16.63 18.07 0.10
CA SER A 379 17.10 17.11 -0.91
C SER A 379 16.27 15.83 -0.90
N ALA A 380 16.17 15.13 -2.02
CA ALA A 380 15.52 13.83 -2.07
C ALA A 380 16.10 12.84 -1.04
N TRP A 381 15.23 12.05 -0.43
CA TRP A 381 15.64 10.91 0.39
C TRP A 381 16.05 9.77 -0.54
N LEU A 382 17.26 9.23 -0.31
CA LEU A 382 17.87 8.20 -1.16
C LEU A 382 17.95 6.90 -0.37
N GLY A 383 17.44 5.83 -0.97
CA GLY A 383 17.61 4.44 -0.53
C GLY A 383 18.23 3.59 -1.64
N VAL A 384 18.34 2.28 -1.40
CA VAL A 384 18.87 1.33 -2.39
C VAL A 384 17.90 0.15 -2.49
N VAL A 385 17.47 -0.14 -3.72
CA VAL A 385 16.59 -1.27 -4.08
C VAL A 385 17.13 -1.90 -5.38
N TRP A 386 16.34 -2.69 -6.10
CA TRP A 386 16.71 -3.41 -7.32
C TRP A 386 17.42 -2.57 -8.40
N PRO A 387 17.01 -1.34 -8.75
CA PRO A 387 17.73 -0.53 -9.74
C PRO A 387 18.97 0.20 -9.18
N GLY A 388 19.34 -0.07 -7.93
CA GLY A 388 20.38 0.65 -7.20
C GLY A 388 19.82 1.84 -6.42
N VAL A 389 20.53 2.97 -6.42
CA VAL A 389 20.12 4.18 -5.71
C VAL A 389 18.75 4.63 -6.24
N SER A 390 17.82 4.85 -5.32
CA SER A 390 16.40 5.10 -5.62
C SER A 390 15.81 6.19 -4.74
N VAL A 391 14.77 6.84 -5.27
CA VAL A 391 13.88 7.76 -4.55
C VAL A 391 12.50 7.11 -4.38
N PHE A 392 11.74 7.62 -3.42
CA PHE A 392 10.50 6.99 -2.97
C PHE A 392 9.38 8.03 -3.04
N PRO A 393 8.28 7.76 -3.76
CA PRO A 393 7.12 8.63 -3.74
C PRO A 393 6.64 8.87 -2.30
N ASP A 394 6.40 10.13 -1.96
CA ASP A 394 5.66 10.51 -0.77
C ASP A 394 4.17 10.40 -1.08
N TRP A 395 3.52 9.33 -0.63
CA TRP A 395 2.11 9.09 -0.87
C TRP A 395 1.18 10.12 -0.20
N PHE A 396 1.71 10.98 0.67
CA PHE A 396 0.98 12.12 1.24
C PHE A 396 1.21 13.43 0.48
N ALA A 397 2.15 13.47 -0.48
CA ALA A 397 2.33 14.64 -1.34
C ALA A 397 1.12 14.81 -2.25
N ARG A 398 0.63 16.06 -2.37
CA ARG A 398 -0.59 16.41 -3.11
C ARG A 398 -0.62 15.90 -4.56
N ASN A 399 0.55 15.80 -5.21
CA ASN A 399 0.66 15.40 -6.62
C ASN A 399 1.08 13.94 -6.82
N ALA A 400 1.37 13.18 -5.76
CA ALA A 400 1.93 11.82 -5.91
C ALA A 400 0.99 10.87 -6.65
N GLY A 401 -0.31 10.90 -6.34
CA GLY A 401 -1.31 10.11 -7.05
C GLY A 401 -1.38 10.45 -8.54
N ALA A 402 -1.50 11.75 -8.88
CA ALA A 402 -1.57 12.20 -10.27
C ALA A 402 -0.30 11.87 -11.07
N TYR A 403 0.88 12.01 -10.46
CA TYR A 403 2.14 11.56 -11.04
C TYR A 403 2.14 10.07 -11.33
N TRP A 404 1.74 9.25 -10.35
CA TRP A 404 1.74 7.80 -10.46
C TRP A 404 0.76 7.30 -11.51
N ASP A 405 -0.47 7.83 -11.52
CA ASP A 405 -1.49 7.55 -12.52
C ASP A 405 -1.01 7.92 -13.94
N ALA A 406 -0.30 9.05 -14.07
CA ALA A 406 0.29 9.45 -15.35
C ALA A 406 1.41 8.49 -15.80
N MET A 407 2.19 7.91 -14.88
CA MET A 407 3.21 6.90 -15.23
C MET A 407 2.55 5.61 -15.70
N PHE A 408 1.53 5.12 -14.98
CA PHE A 408 0.72 3.97 -15.40
C PHE A 408 0.04 4.23 -16.75
N GLY A 409 -0.62 5.38 -16.90
CA GLY A 409 -1.32 5.76 -18.12
C GLY A 409 -0.40 5.89 -19.34
N ARG A 410 0.89 6.17 -19.15
CA ARG A 410 1.90 6.15 -20.23
C ARG A 410 2.40 4.75 -20.54
N PHE A 411 2.72 3.96 -19.51
CA PHE A 411 3.34 2.65 -19.67
C PHE A 411 2.33 1.59 -20.18
N PHE A 412 1.08 1.65 -19.72
CA PHE A 412 0.02 0.69 -20.06
C PHE A 412 -0.91 1.16 -21.20
N HIS A 413 -0.55 2.22 -21.93
CA HIS A 413 -1.42 2.72 -22.99
C HIS A 413 -1.44 1.77 -24.20
N ARG A 414 -2.64 1.39 -24.64
CA ARG A 414 -2.88 0.54 -25.82
C ARG A 414 -2.32 1.15 -27.11
N ASP A 415 -2.63 2.44 -27.35
CA ASP A 415 -2.41 3.10 -28.64
C ASP A 415 -1.28 4.17 -28.71
N THR A 416 -0.96 4.93 -27.65
CA THR A 416 -0.07 6.12 -27.73
C THR A 416 1.42 5.84 -27.60
N GLY A 417 1.90 4.87 -28.34
CA GLY A 417 3.33 4.71 -28.58
C GLY A 417 3.74 5.15 -29.97
N LEU A 418 3.32 6.31 -30.52
CA LEU A 418 4.01 6.84 -31.72
C LEU A 418 5.27 7.59 -31.28
N LEU A 419 6.30 6.79 -31.03
CA LEU A 419 7.65 7.24 -30.81
C LEU A 419 8.33 7.39 -32.19
N VAL A 420 8.61 8.62 -32.60
CA VAL A 420 9.36 8.86 -33.84
C VAL A 420 10.83 8.89 -33.49
N ALA A 421 11.45 7.72 -33.49
CA ALA A 421 12.89 7.56 -33.31
C ALA A 421 13.59 7.85 -34.65
N LEU A 422 14.35 8.95 -34.69
CA LEU A 422 15.08 9.35 -35.88
C LEU A 422 16.29 8.46 -36.10
N ASP A 423 16.55 8.09 -37.35
CA ASP A 423 17.82 7.52 -37.76
C ASP A 423 18.93 8.58 -37.75
N ALA A 424 20.17 8.16 -38.02
CA ALA A 424 21.33 9.06 -38.09
C ALA A 424 21.22 10.16 -39.17
N SER A 425 20.23 10.08 -40.06
CA SER A 425 19.94 11.10 -41.08
C SER A 425 18.77 12.02 -40.70
N GLY A 426 18.23 11.90 -39.49
CA GLY A 426 17.12 12.71 -39.01
C GLY A 426 15.77 12.31 -39.61
N ARG A 427 15.62 11.06 -40.08
CA ARG A 427 14.39 10.56 -40.69
C ARG A 427 13.83 9.38 -39.91
N ALA A 428 12.53 9.15 -40.06
CA ALA A 428 11.88 7.97 -39.52
C ALA A 428 10.80 7.46 -40.48
N ARG A 429 10.60 6.14 -40.51
CA ARG A 429 9.50 5.51 -41.24
C ARG A 429 8.86 4.42 -40.39
N GLY A 430 7.56 4.23 -40.56
CA GLY A 430 6.80 3.20 -39.84
C GLY A 430 5.44 2.95 -40.49
N GLU A 431 4.75 1.91 -40.04
CA GLU A 431 3.43 1.53 -40.55
C GLU A 431 2.51 1.17 -39.38
N LEU A 432 1.22 1.50 -39.49
CA LEU A 432 0.15 1.15 -38.57
C LEU A 432 -0.93 0.41 -39.37
N TYR A 433 -1.13 -0.85 -39.03
CA TYR A 433 -2.22 -1.65 -39.59
C TYR A 433 -3.42 -1.61 -38.63
N LEU A 434 -4.61 -1.32 -39.15
CA LEU A 434 -5.89 -1.28 -38.45
C LEU A 434 -6.89 -2.18 -39.18
N ASP A 435 -7.47 -3.13 -38.48
CA ASP A 435 -8.61 -3.91 -38.96
C ASP A 435 -9.69 -3.97 -37.88
N ASP A 436 -10.81 -4.62 -38.19
CA ASP A 436 -11.92 -4.80 -37.26
C ASP A 436 -11.57 -5.69 -36.05
N GLY A 437 -10.40 -6.33 -36.02
CA GLY A 437 -9.95 -7.24 -34.98
C GLY A 437 -10.77 -8.52 -34.86
N VAL A 438 -11.66 -8.82 -35.81
CA VAL A 438 -12.65 -9.91 -35.74
C VAL A 438 -12.61 -10.80 -36.99
N SER A 439 -12.36 -10.22 -38.17
CA SER A 439 -12.44 -10.95 -39.43
C SER A 439 -11.18 -11.76 -39.73
N LEU A 440 -11.36 -13.07 -39.99
CA LEU A 440 -10.28 -13.98 -40.40
C LEU A 440 -9.78 -13.75 -41.83
N ASP A 441 -10.61 -13.12 -42.67
CA ASP A 441 -10.29 -12.76 -44.05
C ASP A 441 -10.56 -11.28 -44.26
N GLN A 442 -9.48 -10.50 -44.40
CA GLN A 442 -9.50 -9.03 -44.43
C GLN A 442 -9.94 -8.47 -45.79
N ARG A 443 -10.83 -9.20 -46.47
CA ARG A 443 -11.22 -9.14 -47.88
C ARG A 443 -11.90 -7.85 -48.36
N ALA A 444 -11.65 -6.71 -47.68
CA ALA A 444 -11.53 -5.34 -48.24
C ALA A 444 -11.82 -4.21 -47.23
N ARG A 445 -11.60 -4.38 -45.91
CA ARG A 445 -11.82 -3.27 -44.94
C ARG A 445 -10.76 -3.21 -43.86
N TYR A 446 -9.59 -2.71 -44.23
CA TYR A 446 -8.47 -2.44 -43.35
C TYR A 446 -7.87 -1.07 -43.68
N SER A 447 -7.23 -0.44 -42.69
CA SER A 447 -6.30 0.65 -42.95
C SER A 447 -4.87 0.15 -42.79
N LEU A 448 -4.02 0.36 -43.78
CA LEU A 448 -2.58 0.25 -43.63
C LEU A 448 -2.01 1.65 -43.80
N VAL A 449 -1.76 2.31 -42.68
CA VAL A 449 -1.30 3.69 -42.60
C VAL A 449 0.22 3.71 -42.57
N THR A 450 0.85 4.35 -43.54
CA THR A 450 2.30 4.53 -43.59
C THR A 450 2.67 5.91 -43.05
N PHE A 451 3.80 5.99 -42.35
CA PHE A 451 4.35 7.22 -41.80
C PHE A 451 5.76 7.41 -42.33
N ALA A 452 6.06 8.63 -42.78
CA ALA A 452 7.41 9.07 -43.08
C ALA A 452 7.64 10.45 -42.46
N PHE A 453 8.66 10.58 -41.64
CA PHE A 453 9.03 11.84 -41.01
C PHE A 453 10.43 12.28 -41.45
N ASP A 454 10.56 13.57 -41.77
CA ASP A 454 11.85 14.22 -42.06
C ASP A 454 12.01 15.43 -41.13
N ALA A 455 12.98 15.35 -40.23
CA ALA A 455 13.22 16.37 -39.21
C ALA A 455 13.72 17.70 -39.80
N ALA A 456 14.41 17.69 -40.93
CA ALA A 456 14.93 18.91 -41.56
C ALA A 456 13.79 19.78 -42.11
N SER A 457 12.71 19.14 -42.55
CA SER A 457 11.50 19.83 -43.01
C SER A 457 10.39 19.91 -41.96
N GLY A 458 10.53 19.21 -40.83
CA GLY A 458 9.47 19.02 -39.83
C GLY A 458 8.23 18.33 -40.40
N ARG A 459 8.37 17.61 -41.52
CA ARG A 459 7.24 17.11 -42.30
C ARG A 459 6.95 15.66 -41.92
N LEU A 460 5.74 15.40 -41.45
CA LEU A 460 5.19 14.06 -41.29
C LEU A 460 4.24 13.78 -42.46
N GLU A 461 4.61 12.84 -43.32
CA GLU A 461 3.73 12.30 -44.34
C GLU A 461 3.01 11.07 -43.77
N VAL A 462 1.68 11.09 -43.87
CA VAL A 462 0.80 9.99 -43.52
C VAL A 462 0.15 9.53 -44.83
N GLY A 463 0.37 8.27 -45.20
CA GLY A 463 -0.11 7.68 -46.45
C GLY A 463 -0.71 6.30 -46.24
N GLY A 464 -0.99 5.61 -47.35
CA GLY A 464 -1.47 4.23 -47.33
C GLY A 464 -2.96 4.08 -47.60
N VAL A 465 -3.54 2.98 -47.12
CA VAL A 465 -4.96 2.62 -47.30
C VAL A 465 -5.73 2.99 -46.03
N PHE A 466 -6.91 3.61 -46.17
CA PHE A 466 -7.72 4.12 -45.05
C PHE A 466 -9.16 3.60 -45.15
N ASP A 467 -9.37 2.31 -44.91
CA ASP A 467 -10.67 1.65 -45.08
C ASP A 467 -11.12 0.88 -43.82
N TYR A 468 -10.64 1.30 -42.65
CA TYR A 468 -11.09 0.80 -41.36
C TYR A 468 -12.55 1.24 -41.08
N PRO A 469 -13.48 0.32 -40.77
CA PRO A 469 -14.91 0.62 -40.68
C PRO A 469 -15.34 1.27 -39.34
N GLY A 470 -14.44 1.37 -38.36
CA GLY A 470 -14.70 2.01 -37.06
C GLY A 470 -14.41 3.52 -37.05
N PRO A 471 -14.60 4.19 -35.90
CA PRO A 471 -14.24 5.60 -35.77
C PRO A 471 -12.74 5.78 -36.06
N PRO A 472 -12.35 6.88 -36.72
CA PRO A 472 -10.98 7.06 -37.18
C PRO A 472 -10.02 7.16 -36.00
N ALA A 473 -8.91 6.42 -36.09
CA ALA A 473 -7.86 6.47 -35.09
C ALA A 473 -7.33 7.91 -34.94
N ARG A 474 -7.11 8.33 -33.70
CA ARG A 474 -6.65 9.69 -33.37
C ARG A 474 -5.22 9.66 -32.86
N VAL A 475 -4.41 10.57 -33.39
CA VAL A 475 -3.10 10.92 -32.82
C VAL A 475 -3.31 12.16 -31.96
N SER A 476 -3.10 12.03 -30.65
CA SER A 476 -3.23 13.12 -29.69
C SER A 476 -1.89 13.73 -29.28
N LYS A 477 -0.78 13.02 -29.52
CA LYS A 477 0.56 13.45 -29.14
C LYS A 477 1.64 12.78 -29.98
N ILE A 478 2.67 13.53 -30.36
CA ILE A 478 3.86 13.03 -31.04
C ILE A 478 5.11 13.40 -30.26
N THR A 479 6.02 12.45 -30.08
CA THR A 479 7.34 12.70 -29.49
C THR A 479 8.42 12.37 -30.50
N LEU A 480 9.22 13.38 -30.87
CA LEU A 480 10.42 13.23 -31.69
C LEU A 480 11.61 12.90 -30.78
N LEU A 481 12.35 11.83 -31.09
CA LEU A 481 13.57 11.45 -30.38
C LEU A 481 14.78 11.47 -31.32
N GLY A 482 15.86 12.15 -30.91
CA GLY A 482 17.15 12.02 -31.59
C GLY A 482 17.50 13.14 -32.58
N SER A 483 16.88 14.33 -32.49
CA SER A 483 17.29 15.46 -33.32
C SER A 483 18.66 15.96 -32.87
N GLU A 484 19.68 15.85 -33.72
CA GLU A 484 20.99 16.48 -33.49
C GLU A 484 20.96 17.94 -33.95
N GLY A 485 21.37 18.86 -33.07
CA GLY A 485 21.63 20.26 -33.43
C GLY A 485 20.51 21.27 -33.13
N ARG A 486 20.96 22.38 -32.52
CA ARG A 486 20.26 23.58 -32.00
C ARG A 486 19.09 23.35 -31.04
N ASP A 487 19.34 23.76 -29.80
CA ASP A 487 18.42 23.91 -28.66
C ASP A 487 17.17 24.74 -29.04
N PRO A 488 15.99 24.10 -29.21
CA PRO A 488 14.74 24.80 -29.43
C PRO A 488 13.87 24.66 -28.17
N ALA A 489 13.82 25.69 -27.33
CA ALA A 489 12.93 25.69 -26.18
C ALA A 489 11.45 25.56 -26.63
N PRO A 490 10.62 24.70 -26.00
CA PRO A 490 10.94 23.75 -24.94
C PRO A 490 11.26 22.34 -25.52
N ALA A 491 12.51 21.88 -25.34
CA ALA A 491 12.95 20.53 -25.65
C ALA A 491 13.71 19.94 -24.45
N GLN A 492 13.61 18.64 -24.22
CA GLN A 492 14.41 17.93 -23.21
C GLN A 492 15.73 17.50 -23.84
N THR A 493 16.86 17.73 -23.15
CA THR A 493 18.19 17.32 -23.60
C THR A 493 18.55 15.94 -23.04
N HIS A 494 19.14 15.10 -23.87
CA HIS A 494 19.63 13.77 -23.51
C HIS A 494 21.09 13.63 -23.95
N ALA A 495 21.92 12.88 -23.22
CA ALA A 495 23.30 12.60 -23.59
C ALA A 495 23.47 11.12 -23.97
N LEU A 496 23.88 10.85 -25.22
CA LEU A 496 24.12 9.51 -25.76
C LEU A 496 25.51 9.48 -26.39
N GLY A 497 26.43 8.66 -25.84
CA GLY A 497 27.76 8.46 -26.43
C GLY A 497 28.65 9.71 -26.53
N GLY A 498 28.42 10.74 -25.71
CA GLY A 498 29.13 12.03 -25.77
C GLY A 498 28.47 13.10 -26.65
N SER A 499 27.43 12.74 -27.40
CA SER A 499 26.61 13.67 -28.20
C SER A 499 25.34 14.08 -27.44
N ARG A 500 24.93 15.35 -27.60
CA ARG A 500 23.65 15.87 -27.08
C ARG A 500 22.56 15.63 -28.12
N VAL A 501 21.54 14.87 -27.76
CA VAL A 501 20.33 14.64 -28.57
C VAL A 501 19.12 15.18 -27.82
N TYR A 502 18.10 15.64 -28.54
CA TYR A 502 16.93 16.27 -27.91
C TYR A 502 15.67 15.44 -28.14
N SER A 503 14.73 15.52 -27.20
CA SER A 503 13.35 15.08 -27.41
C SER A 503 12.39 16.25 -27.28
N ARG A 504 11.34 16.21 -28.11
CA ARG A 504 10.28 17.21 -28.05
C ARG A 504 8.95 16.56 -28.32
N SER A 505 7.98 16.86 -27.47
CA SER A 505 6.60 16.40 -27.63
C SER A 505 5.71 17.53 -28.14
N PHE A 506 4.78 17.18 -29.00
CA PHE A 506 3.77 18.06 -29.57
C PHE A 506 2.41 17.43 -29.33
N ASP A 507 1.54 18.15 -28.65
CA ASP A 507 0.13 17.78 -28.59
C ASP A 507 -0.49 18.11 -29.95
N VAL A 508 -1.24 17.16 -30.49
CA VAL A 508 -1.85 17.23 -31.82
C VAL A 508 -3.27 16.67 -31.73
N ASP A 509 -4.12 16.93 -32.71
CA ASP A 509 -5.41 16.25 -32.83
C ASP A 509 -5.65 15.90 -34.28
N TRP A 510 -5.10 14.76 -34.70
CA TRP A 510 -5.18 14.30 -36.09
C TRP A 510 -5.94 13.00 -36.18
N THR A 511 -6.83 12.93 -37.16
CA THR A 511 -7.50 11.70 -37.55
C THR A 511 -6.69 10.99 -38.63
N LEU A 512 -6.60 9.66 -38.51
CA LEU A 512 -5.94 8.79 -39.48
C LEU A 512 -6.98 8.16 -40.41
N ASP A 513 -7.72 9.01 -41.11
CA ASP A 513 -8.81 8.65 -42.03
C ASP A 513 -8.51 8.95 -43.50
N ARG A 514 -7.35 9.57 -43.77
CA ARG A 514 -6.90 9.91 -45.11
C ARG A 514 -5.40 10.15 -45.15
N ALA A 515 -4.85 10.08 -46.35
CA ALA A 515 -3.49 10.54 -46.60
C ALA A 515 -3.41 12.05 -46.33
N ALA A 516 -2.39 12.46 -45.59
CA ALA A 516 -2.19 13.84 -45.19
C ALA A 516 -0.71 14.12 -44.96
N THR A 517 -0.35 15.39 -45.10
CA THR A 517 0.96 15.88 -44.67
C THR A 517 0.72 16.83 -43.51
N TYR A 518 1.41 16.57 -42.41
CA TYR A 518 1.40 17.42 -41.22
C TYR A 518 2.77 18.06 -41.02
N THR A 519 2.78 19.24 -40.41
CA THR A 519 4.01 19.89 -39.97
C THR A 519 4.11 19.76 -38.46
N VAL A 520 5.22 19.23 -37.98
CA VAL A 520 5.49 18.94 -36.57
C VAL A 520 6.75 19.71 -36.19
N GLY A 521 6.69 20.54 -35.14
CA GLY A 521 7.87 21.23 -34.64
C GLY A 521 8.23 22.58 -35.24
N LYS A 522 7.24 23.39 -35.66
CA LYS A 522 7.43 24.84 -35.73
C LYS A 522 7.09 25.50 -34.40
#